data_AF-A0A0V0HCF6-F1
#
_entry.id   AF-A0A0V0HCF6-F1
#
_cell.length_a   1.000
_cell.length_b   1.000
_cell.length_c   1.000
_cell.angle_alpha   90.00
_cell.angle_beta   90.00
_cell.angle_gamma   90.00
#
_symmetry.space_group_name_H-M   'P 1'
#
loop_
_entity.id
_entity.type
_entity.pdbx_description
1 polymer ?
#
loop_
_entity_poly.entity_id
_entity_poly.type
_entity_poly.pdbx_seq_one_letter_code
_entity_poly.pdbx_strand_id
1 'polypeptide(L)'
;MAAGSHSGPSGVRGNIRFWDLRSGNAVWEIKENVDCFADCTVSDDLSAILKVGVHSGEVFISDLRNIGKENTWTCLGDSRKVTNGKKEGFGSKIESNGNQVFCSKGGNIELWSEVLIGSSIKDRVFRKNSMGRAKDSCGNKIAHFSFGGNKMFVTRKDQQFVEVWQSSVRGF
;
A
#
# COMPACT_ATOMS: atom_id res chain seq x y z
N MET A 1 -1.50 -9.98 11.82
CA MET A 1 -1.38 -10.38 10.41
C MET A 1 0.06 -10.75 10.14
N ALA A 2 0.32 -11.76 9.31
CA ALA A 2 1.65 -12.06 8.80
C ALA A 2 1.59 -12.11 7.27
N ALA A 3 2.53 -11.48 6.59
CA ALA A 3 2.58 -11.43 5.14
C ALA A 3 4.00 -11.73 4.65
N GLY A 4 4.10 -12.44 3.53
CA GLY A 4 5.38 -12.69 2.88
C GLY A 4 5.20 -12.95 1.40
N SER A 5 6.10 -12.39 0.59
CA SER A 5 6.20 -12.67 -0.84
C SER A 5 7.56 -13.30 -1.17
N HIS A 6 7.57 -14.18 -2.15
CA HIS A 6 8.77 -14.89 -2.59
C HIS A 6 8.79 -15.01 -4.12
N SER A 7 9.97 -14.79 -4.70
CA SER A 7 10.19 -14.91 -6.15
C SER A 7 10.78 -16.27 -6.52
N GLY A 8 10.19 -16.94 -7.50
CA GLY A 8 10.75 -18.17 -8.09
C GLY A 8 10.72 -18.14 -9.63
N PRO A 9 11.14 -19.24 -10.29
CA PRO A 9 11.13 -19.36 -11.74
C PRO A 9 9.74 -19.15 -12.37
N SER A 10 8.68 -19.47 -11.62
CA SER A 10 7.28 -19.32 -12.06
C SER A 10 6.65 -17.97 -11.68
N GLY A 11 7.44 -16.96 -11.32
CA GLY A 11 6.96 -15.63 -10.93
C GLY A 11 7.01 -15.37 -9.42
N VAL A 12 6.33 -14.31 -8.97
CA VAL A 12 6.25 -13.92 -7.55
C VAL A 12 4.95 -14.42 -6.96
N ARG A 13 5.02 -15.11 -5.83
CA ARG A 13 3.86 -15.57 -5.06
C ARG A 13 3.91 -15.01 -3.66
N GLY A 14 2.75 -14.75 -3.08
CA GLY A 14 2.64 -14.16 -1.76
C GLY A 14 1.53 -14.79 -0.95
N ASN A 15 1.68 -14.70 0.36
CA ASN A 15 0.74 -15.22 1.32
C ASN A 15 0.51 -14.17 2.40
N ILE A 16 -0.76 -13.87 2.67
CA ILE A 16 -1.18 -13.01 3.79
C ILE A 16 -2.09 -13.84 4.69
N ARG A 17 -1.68 -14.02 5.95
CA ARG A 17 -2.44 -14.77 6.96
C ARG A 17 -2.90 -13.91 8.11
N PHE A 18 -4.14 -14.15 8.51
CA PHE A 18 -4.73 -13.64 9.74
C PHE A 18 -4.79 -14.74 10.77
N TRP A 19 -4.44 -14.38 12.00
CA TRP A 19 -4.34 -15.28 13.12
C TRP A 19 -5.27 -14.77 14.21
N ASP A 20 -6.04 -15.67 14.80
CA ASP A 20 -6.66 -15.41 16.09
C ASP A 20 -5.64 -15.72 17.18
N LEU A 21 -5.17 -14.67 17.85
CA LEU A 21 -4.16 -14.80 18.90
C LEU A 21 -4.65 -15.59 20.12
N ARG A 22 -5.98 -15.68 20.34
CA ARG A 22 -6.52 -16.41 21.49
C ARG A 22 -6.49 -17.92 21.28
N SER A 23 -6.84 -18.36 20.07
CA SER A 23 -6.80 -19.78 19.71
C SER A 23 -5.47 -20.25 19.13
N GLY A 24 -4.63 -19.32 18.67
CA GLY A 24 -3.38 -19.62 17.95
C GLY A 24 -3.60 -20.12 16.53
N ASN A 25 -4.84 -20.14 16.04
CA ASN A 25 -5.18 -20.66 14.72
C ASN A 25 -5.19 -19.57 13.66
N ALA A 26 -4.82 -19.94 12.43
CA ALA A 26 -5.03 -19.08 11.27
C ALA A 26 -6.53 -19.05 10.94
N VAL A 27 -7.13 -17.86 10.99
CA VAL A 27 -8.56 -17.66 10.71
C VAL A 27 -8.83 -17.44 9.23
N TRP A 28 -7.84 -16.91 8.50
CA TRP A 28 -7.99 -16.64 7.08
C TRP A 28 -6.63 -16.52 6.38
N GLU A 29 -6.61 -16.86 5.09
CA GLU A 29 -5.42 -16.86 4.25
C GLU A 29 -5.75 -16.33 2.85
N ILE A 30 -4.94 -15.38 2.37
CA ILE A 30 -4.95 -14.87 1.00
C ILE A 30 -3.71 -15.40 0.29
N LYS A 31 -3.91 -16.08 -0.84
CA LYS A 31 -2.83 -16.53 -1.72
C LYS A 31 -2.78 -15.66 -2.95
N GLU A 32 -1.70 -14.90 -3.11
CA GLU A 32 -1.51 -13.99 -4.23
C GLU A 32 -0.57 -14.57 -5.29
N ASN A 33 -1.03 -14.62 -6.53
CA ASN A 33 -0.30 -15.17 -7.67
C ASN A 33 -0.41 -14.33 -8.96
N VAL A 34 -1.30 -13.33 -9.03
CA VAL A 34 -1.47 -12.48 -10.23
C VAL A 34 -0.50 -11.31 -10.20
N ASP A 35 -0.74 -10.36 -9.30
CA ASP A 35 0.19 -9.28 -8.99
C ASP A 35 0.46 -9.31 -7.49
N CYS A 36 1.44 -10.15 -7.13
CA CYS A 36 1.89 -10.29 -5.76
C CYS A 36 2.35 -8.94 -5.19
N PHE A 37 2.48 -8.81 -3.88
CA PHE A 37 2.79 -7.54 -3.23
C PHE A 37 4.30 -7.33 -3.04
N ALA A 38 4.76 -6.10 -3.26
CA ALA A 38 6.07 -5.64 -2.82
C ALA A 38 6.05 -5.25 -1.33
N ASP A 39 4.93 -4.71 -0.86
CA ASP A 39 4.67 -4.38 0.53
C ASP A 39 3.16 -4.33 0.79
N CYS A 40 2.75 -4.47 2.05
CA CYS A 40 1.34 -4.42 2.45
C CYS A 40 1.17 -3.87 3.87
N THR A 41 0.05 -3.21 4.10
CA THR A 41 -0.32 -2.62 5.40
C THR A 41 -1.81 -2.86 5.68
N VAL A 42 -2.21 -2.69 6.93
CA VAL A 42 -3.63 -2.74 7.36
C VAL A 42 -4.02 -1.35 7.83
N SER A 43 -5.19 -0.90 7.42
CA SER A 43 -5.79 0.35 7.88
C SER A 43 -7.03 0.05 8.71
N ASP A 44 -7.00 0.47 9.97
CA ASP A 44 -8.15 0.35 10.87
C ASP A 44 -9.28 1.30 10.43
N ASP A 45 -8.94 2.54 10.10
CA ASP A 45 -9.89 3.58 9.66
C ASP A 45 -10.64 3.18 8.38
N LEU A 46 -9.94 2.59 7.41
CA LEU A 46 -10.57 2.08 6.19
C LEU A 46 -11.17 0.68 6.38
N SER A 47 -10.87 0.02 7.50
CA SER A 47 -11.18 -1.40 7.74
C SER A 47 -10.77 -2.27 6.55
N ALA A 48 -9.54 -2.09 6.09
CA ALA A 48 -9.07 -2.67 4.83
C ALA A 48 -7.60 -3.07 4.87
N ILE A 49 -7.25 -4.05 4.05
CA ILE A 49 -5.86 -4.40 3.73
C ILE A 49 -5.48 -3.65 2.47
N LEU A 50 -4.28 -3.10 2.47
CA LEU A 50 -3.73 -2.41 1.31
C LEU A 50 -2.43 -3.08 0.90
N LYS A 51 -2.23 -3.22 -0.41
CA LYS A 51 -0.98 -3.71 -0.96
C LYS A 51 -0.51 -2.83 -2.10
N VAL A 52 0.80 -2.81 -2.31
CA VAL A 52 1.40 -2.34 -3.56
C VAL A 52 1.84 -3.55 -4.38
N GLY A 53 1.35 -3.66 -5.62
CA GLY A 53 1.71 -4.75 -6.53
C GLY A 53 3.19 -4.69 -6.91
N VAL A 54 3.89 -5.81 -6.88
CA VAL A 54 5.31 -5.89 -7.24
C VAL A 54 5.52 -5.71 -8.74
N HIS A 55 4.55 -6.14 -9.55
CA HIS A 55 4.63 -6.04 -10.99
C HIS A 55 4.09 -4.69 -11.49
N SER A 56 2.82 -4.39 -11.21
CA SER A 56 2.20 -3.14 -11.67
C SER A 56 2.69 -1.89 -10.94
N GLY A 57 3.18 -2.06 -9.71
CA GLY A 57 3.38 -0.96 -8.77
C GLY A 57 2.08 -0.35 -8.26
N GLU A 58 0.90 -0.72 -8.73
CA GLU A 58 -0.36 -0.08 -8.37
C GLU A 58 -0.80 -0.45 -6.94
N VAL A 59 -1.62 0.41 -6.34
CA VAL A 59 -2.17 0.18 -5.01
C VAL A 59 -3.48 -0.60 -5.14
N PHE A 60 -3.63 -1.63 -4.32
CA PHE A 60 -4.85 -2.42 -4.22
C PHE A 60 -5.40 -2.34 -2.80
N ILE A 61 -6.72 -2.38 -2.69
CA ILE A 61 -7.44 -2.41 -1.44
C ILE A 61 -8.30 -3.67 -1.35
N SER A 62 -8.44 -4.20 -0.15
CA SER A 62 -9.34 -5.30 0.18
C SER A 62 -10.11 -4.98 1.44
N ASP A 63 -11.45 -4.99 1.38
CA ASP A 63 -12.31 -4.70 2.52
C ASP A 63 -12.34 -5.89 3.49
N LEU A 64 -11.90 -5.66 4.74
CA LEU A 64 -11.85 -6.69 5.77
C LEU A 64 -13.24 -7.22 6.16
N ARG A 65 -14.31 -6.47 5.91
CA ARG A 65 -15.70 -6.89 6.17
C ARG A 65 -16.21 -7.89 5.14
N ASN A 66 -15.52 -8.01 4.00
CA ASN A 66 -15.84 -8.93 2.92
C ASN A 66 -14.84 -10.09 2.82
N ILE A 67 -14.04 -10.31 3.88
CA ILE A 67 -13.13 -11.46 3.99
C ILE A 67 -13.86 -12.77 3.68
N GLY A 68 -13.26 -13.59 2.82
CA GLY A 68 -13.77 -14.91 2.45
C GLY A 68 -14.62 -14.98 1.17
N LYS A 69 -14.91 -13.85 0.51
CA LYS A 69 -15.55 -13.82 -0.82
C LYS A 69 -14.51 -13.87 -1.95
N GLU A 70 -14.87 -14.46 -3.10
CA GLU A 70 -14.01 -14.48 -4.30
C GLU A 70 -13.77 -13.05 -4.85
N ASN A 71 -12.58 -12.80 -5.39
CA ASN A 71 -12.07 -11.50 -5.88
C ASN A 71 -11.93 -10.42 -4.80
N THR A 72 -10.94 -10.63 -3.94
CA THR A 72 -10.72 -9.84 -2.72
C THR A 72 -10.05 -8.48 -2.95
N TRP A 73 -9.44 -8.23 -4.12
CA TRP A 73 -8.67 -7.01 -4.38
C TRP A 73 -9.32 -6.10 -5.42
N THR A 74 -9.39 -4.81 -5.09
CA THR A 74 -9.75 -3.74 -6.01
C THR A 74 -8.51 -2.89 -6.29
N CYS A 75 -8.14 -2.75 -7.55
CA CYS A 75 -7.05 -1.84 -7.97
C CYS A 75 -7.54 -0.39 -7.91
N LEU A 76 -6.82 0.46 -7.15
CA LEU A 76 -7.13 1.89 -7.06
C LEU A 76 -6.56 2.70 -8.24
N GLY A 77 -5.50 2.19 -8.87
CA GLY A 77 -4.83 2.82 -10.01
C GLY A 77 -5.16 2.18 -11.35
N ASP A 78 -4.18 2.18 -12.27
CA ASP A 78 -4.38 1.70 -13.63
C ASP A 78 -4.35 0.16 -13.71
N SER A 79 -5.53 -0.46 -13.73
CA SER A 79 -5.70 -1.91 -13.80
C SER A 79 -5.09 -2.56 -15.05
N ARG A 80 -4.81 -1.79 -16.11
CA ARG A 80 -4.15 -2.30 -17.33
C ARG A 80 -2.69 -2.68 -17.09
N LYS A 81 -2.07 -2.20 -16.02
CA LYS A 81 -0.66 -2.50 -15.68
C LYS A 81 -0.47 -3.82 -14.95
N VAL A 82 -1.54 -4.42 -14.44
CA VAL A 82 -1.50 -5.65 -13.60
C VAL A 82 -0.90 -6.85 -14.35
N THR A 83 -1.03 -6.88 -15.67
CA THR A 83 -0.48 -7.95 -16.53
C THR A 83 0.86 -7.60 -17.16
N ASN A 84 1.35 -6.38 -16.95
CA ASN A 84 2.59 -5.90 -17.55
C ASN A 84 3.75 -6.42 -16.69
N GLY A 85 4.37 -7.54 -17.09
CA GLY A 85 5.38 -8.29 -16.31
C GLY A 85 6.66 -7.53 -15.90
N LYS A 86 6.68 -6.21 -16.06
CA LYS A 86 7.64 -5.30 -15.43
C LYS A 86 7.53 -5.40 -13.91
N LYS A 87 8.63 -5.14 -13.18
CA LYS A 87 8.65 -5.13 -11.71
C LYS A 87 8.62 -3.69 -11.19
N GLU A 88 7.59 -2.92 -11.58
CA GLU A 88 7.54 -1.48 -11.33
C GLU A 88 7.38 -1.14 -9.84
N GLY A 89 6.73 -2.02 -9.07
CA GLY A 89 6.57 -1.86 -7.62
C GLY A 89 7.71 -2.41 -6.79
N PHE A 90 8.77 -2.95 -7.40
CA PHE A 90 9.86 -3.55 -6.64
C PHE A 90 10.55 -2.53 -5.72
N GLY A 91 10.53 -2.81 -4.42
CA GLY A 91 11.06 -1.93 -3.38
C GLY A 91 10.12 -0.80 -2.97
N SER A 92 8.89 -0.74 -3.51
CA SER A 92 7.87 0.16 -3.01
C SER A 92 7.45 -0.21 -1.58
N LYS A 93 7.12 0.81 -0.80
CA LYS A 93 6.60 0.73 0.56
C LYS A 93 5.22 1.35 0.62
N ILE A 94 4.37 0.82 1.49
CA ILE A 94 3.00 1.31 1.67
C ILE A 94 2.69 1.44 3.16
N GLU A 95 2.12 2.59 3.54
CA GLU A 95 1.58 2.78 4.89
C GLU A 95 0.25 3.51 4.86
N SER A 96 -0.54 3.30 5.91
CA SER A 96 -1.80 4.02 6.11
C SER A 96 -1.72 4.93 7.34
N ASN A 97 -2.40 6.07 7.27
CA ASN A 97 -2.53 6.99 8.39
C ASN A 97 -3.87 7.73 8.26
N GLY A 98 -4.78 7.52 9.21
CA GLY A 98 -6.14 8.01 9.05
C GLY A 98 -6.86 7.36 7.86
N ASN A 99 -7.70 8.14 7.20
CA ASN A 99 -8.38 7.77 5.95
C ASN A 99 -7.48 7.89 4.69
N GLN A 100 -6.16 7.92 4.87
CA GLN A 100 -5.19 8.14 3.80
C GLN A 100 -4.20 6.98 3.71
N VAL A 101 -3.77 6.70 2.48
CA VAL A 101 -2.83 5.64 2.13
C VAL A 101 -1.71 6.26 1.33
N PHE A 102 -0.48 5.96 1.74
CA PHE A 102 0.74 6.49 1.18
C PHE A 102 1.51 5.34 0.56
N CYS A 103 1.96 5.50 -0.68
CA CYS A 103 2.73 4.49 -1.40
C CYS A 103 3.97 5.13 -2.02
N SER A 104 5.16 4.61 -1.73
CA SER A 104 6.38 5.13 -2.37
C SER A 104 6.46 4.68 -3.83
N LYS A 105 6.82 5.62 -4.71
CA LYS A 105 7.06 5.44 -6.13
C LYS A 105 8.37 6.08 -6.52
N GLY A 106 9.44 5.28 -6.51
CA GLY A 106 10.79 5.80 -6.70
C GLY A 106 11.16 6.79 -5.59
N GLY A 107 11.45 8.04 -5.96
CA GLY A 107 11.76 9.12 -5.02
C GLY A 107 10.53 9.89 -4.49
N ASN A 108 9.33 9.59 -4.97
CA ASN A 108 8.09 10.29 -4.60
C ASN A 108 7.16 9.40 -3.77
N ILE A 109 6.13 10.00 -3.16
CA ILE A 109 5.05 9.32 -2.44
C ILE A 109 3.73 9.63 -3.12
N GLU A 110 3.03 8.60 -3.59
CA GLU A 110 1.64 8.71 -4.00
C GLU A 110 0.74 8.66 -2.77
N LEU A 111 -0.22 9.59 -2.71
CA LEU A 111 -1.23 9.70 -1.67
C LEU A 111 -2.59 9.32 -2.25
N TRP A 112 -3.27 8.41 -1.59
CA TRP A 112 -4.63 8.00 -1.89
C TRP A 112 -5.52 8.34 -0.70
N SER A 113 -6.55 9.13 -0.92
CA SER A 113 -7.49 9.54 0.13
C SER A 113 -8.90 9.09 -0.25
N GLU A 114 -9.61 8.45 0.68
CA GLU A 114 -11.01 8.07 0.47
C GLU A 114 -11.86 9.34 0.32
N VAL A 115 -12.67 9.39 -0.73
CA VAL A 115 -13.67 10.43 -0.97
C VAL A 115 -15.02 9.84 -0.64
N LEU A 116 -15.67 10.37 0.38
CA LEU A 116 -17.02 9.96 0.78
C LEU A 116 -18.03 10.47 -0.25
N ILE A 117 -18.33 9.65 -1.26
CA ILE A 117 -19.35 9.91 -2.27
C ILE A 117 -20.53 8.98 -1.97
N GLY A 118 -21.55 9.50 -1.28
CA GLY A 118 -22.75 8.74 -0.92
C GLY A 118 -22.57 7.80 0.28
N SER A 119 -23.60 7.00 0.57
CA SER A 119 -23.68 6.12 1.75
C SER A 119 -23.35 4.65 1.48
N SER A 120 -23.08 4.26 0.23
CA SER A 120 -22.83 2.85 -0.14
C SER A 120 -21.34 2.48 -0.05
N ILE A 121 -21.07 1.44 0.76
CA ILE A 121 -19.72 0.85 0.96
C ILE A 121 -19.15 0.24 -0.33
N LYS A 122 -19.98 -0.07 -1.32
CA LYS A 122 -19.57 -0.79 -2.55
C LYS A 122 -18.85 0.09 -3.57
N ASP A 123 -18.96 1.42 -3.46
CA ASP A 123 -18.44 2.38 -4.44
C ASP A 123 -17.39 3.30 -3.81
N ARG A 124 -16.46 2.74 -3.03
CA ARG A 124 -15.37 3.53 -2.44
C ARG A 124 -14.54 4.19 -3.54
N VAL A 125 -14.57 5.51 -3.58
CA VAL A 125 -13.78 6.31 -4.51
C VAL A 125 -12.55 6.85 -3.80
N PHE A 126 -11.39 6.71 -4.42
CA PHE A 126 -10.15 7.28 -3.91
C PHE A 126 -9.63 8.37 -4.83
N ARG A 127 -9.21 9.48 -4.24
CA ARG A 127 -8.48 10.53 -4.94
C ARG A 127 -6.99 10.26 -4.85
N LYS A 128 -6.32 10.19 -6.01
CA LYS A 128 -4.86 10.11 -6.13
C LYS A 128 -4.23 11.50 -6.14
N ASN A 129 -3.19 11.69 -5.34
CA ASN A 129 -2.29 12.83 -5.37
C ASN A 129 -0.83 12.32 -5.36
N SER A 130 0.12 13.17 -5.74
CA SER A 130 1.56 12.86 -5.68
C SER A 130 2.27 13.90 -4.83
N MET A 131 3.15 13.44 -3.94
CA MET A 131 3.94 14.26 -3.04
C MET A 131 5.42 13.95 -3.22
N GLY A 132 6.21 15.00 -3.32
CA GLY A 132 7.65 14.92 -3.50
C GLY A 132 8.18 16.27 -3.95
N ARG A 133 9.49 16.50 -3.81
CA ARG A 133 10.11 17.72 -4.33
C ARG A 133 10.35 17.55 -5.82
N ALA A 134 10.37 18.66 -6.57
CA ALA A 134 10.70 18.62 -8.00
C ALA A 134 12.06 17.93 -8.29
N LYS A 135 13.01 18.02 -7.33
CA LYS A 135 14.33 17.38 -7.38
C LYS A 135 14.28 15.86 -7.12
N ASP A 136 13.22 15.36 -6.49
CA ASP A 136 13.09 13.97 -6.06
C ASP A 136 12.55 13.06 -7.16
N SER A 137 11.98 13.63 -8.23
CA SER A 137 11.53 12.88 -9.42
C SER A 137 12.66 12.10 -10.11
N CYS A 138 13.92 12.53 -9.94
CA CYS A 138 15.13 11.83 -10.36
C CYS A 138 16.07 11.53 -9.17
N GLY A 139 15.58 11.70 -7.94
CA GLY A 139 16.36 11.53 -6.72
C GLY A 139 16.45 10.09 -6.24
N ASN A 140 17.12 9.89 -5.11
CA ASN A 140 17.26 8.58 -4.50
C ASN A 140 15.89 8.00 -4.11
N LYS A 141 15.72 6.69 -4.37
CA LYS A 141 14.50 5.97 -4.04
C LYS A 141 14.24 6.00 -2.53
N ILE A 142 12.98 6.15 -2.16
CA ILE A 142 12.55 5.99 -0.77
C ILE A 142 12.78 4.53 -0.36
N ALA A 143 13.48 4.33 0.75
CA ALA A 143 13.77 3.01 1.30
C ALA A 143 12.69 2.59 2.31
N HIS A 144 12.34 3.50 3.23
CA HIS A 144 11.28 3.32 4.22
C HIS A 144 10.59 4.65 4.51
N PHE A 145 9.35 4.57 4.98
CA PHE A 145 8.70 5.68 5.65
C PHE A 145 7.72 5.17 6.69
N SER A 146 7.40 6.00 7.68
CA SER A 146 6.44 5.68 8.73
C SER A 146 5.87 6.97 9.33
N PHE A 147 4.79 6.86 10.09
CA PHE A 147 4.11 7.98 10.73
C PHE A 147 4.31 7.99 12.24
N GLY A 148 4.49 9.18 12.79
CA GLY A 148 4.45 9.47 14.21
C GLY A 148 3.59 10.71 14.47
N GLY A 149 2.35 10.50 14.91
CA GLY A 149 1.36 11.57 15.01
C GLY A 149 1.08 12.20 13.63
N ASN A 150 1.27 13.52 13.52
CA ASN A 150 1.07 14.25 12.27
C ASN A 150 2.34 14.42 11.42
N LYS A 151 3.42 13.72 11.76
CA LYS A 151 4.70 13.76 11.05
C LYS A 151 4.95 12.44 10.34
N MET A 152 5.43 12.53 9.11
CA MET A 152 5.93 11.39 8.34
C MET A 152 7.44 11.44 8.33
N PHE A 153 8.07 10.32 8.64
CA PHE A 153 9.52 10.14 8.62
C PHE A 153 9.87 9.32 7.39
N VAL A 154 10.81 9.80 6.58
CA VAL A 154 11.20 9.19 5.30
C VAL A 154 12.70 8.96 5.28
N THR A 155 13.12 7.77 4.88
CA THR A 155 14.52 7.46 4.59
C THR A 155 14.68 7.14 3.11
N ARG A 156 15.80 7.54 2.54
CA ARG A 156 16.12 7.28 1.14
C ARG A 156 17.34 6.39 1.04
N LYS A 157 17.39 5.61 -0.03
CA LYS A 157 18.55 4.79 -0.36
C LYS A 157 19.79 5.68 -0.48
N ASP A 158 20.92 5.22 0.03
CA ASP A 158 22.22 5.87 -0.08
C ASP A 158 22.26 7.29 0.54
N GLN A 159 21.36 7.58 1.50
CA GLN A 159 21.37 8.81 2.30
C GLN A 159 21.47 8.49 3.79
N GLN A 160 22.21 9.32 4.53
CA GLN A 160 22.48 9.13 5.96
C GLN A 160 21.68 10.09 6.86
N PHE A 161 20.53 10.55 6.38
CA PHE A 161 19.63 11.39 7.16
C PHE A 161 18.18 10.92 7.02
N VAL A 162 17.35 11.31 7.99
CA VAL A 162 15.91 11.07 7.98
C VAL A 162 15.22 12.38 7.62
N GLU A 163 14.39 12.36 6.59
CA GLU A 163 13.53 13.49 6.26
C GLU A 163 12.28 13.46 7.14
N VAL A 164 11.86 14.63 7.63
CA VAL A 164 10.60 14.78 8.38
C VAL A 164 9.67 15.64 7.56
N TRP A 165 8.56 15.04 7.10
CA TRP A 165 7.53 15.70 6.33
C TRP A 165 6.34 15.97 7.24
N GLN A 166 5.78 17.16 7.14
CA GLN A 166 4.61 17.56 7.91
C GLN A 166 3.68 18.32 6.99
N SER A 167 2.38 17.98 7.05
CA SER A 167 1.37 18.77 6.35
C SER A 167 1.24 20.16 6.97
N SER A 168 1.16 21.18 6.14
CA SER A 168 1.00 22.58 6.57
C SER A 168 -0.42 22.91 7.05
N VAL A 169 -1.36 21.97 6.94
CA VAL A 169 -2.74 22.16 7.39
C VAL A 169 -2.75 22.23 8.92
N ARG A 170 -2.80 23.46 9.45
CA ARG A 170 -3.39 23.71 10.77
C ARG A 170 -4.83 23.25 10.66
N GLY A 171 -5.25 22.32 11.51
CA GLY A 171 -6.62 21.79 11.51
C GLY A 171 -7.64 22.94 11.47
N PHE A 172 -8.66 22.76 10.66
CA PHE A 172 -9.92 23.48 10.80
C PHE A 172 -10.84 22.66 11.71
#